data_AF-A0A246FKH6-F1
#
_entry.id   AF-A0A246FKH6-F1
#
_cell.length_a   1.000
_cell.length_b   1.000
_cell.length_c   1.000
_cell.angle_alpha   90.00
_cell.angle_beta   90.00
_cell.angle_gamma   90.00
#
_symmetry.space_group_name_H-M   'P 1'
#
loop_
_entity.id
_entity.type
_entity.pdbx_description
1 polymer ?
#
loop_
_entity_poly.entity_id
_entity_poly.type
_entity_poly.pdbx_seq_one_letter_code
_entity_poly.pdbx_strand_id
1 'polypeptide(L)'
;MKNVFACLAFAAFVMGGIVAQATPSDGGTSIAERATAMTWRIAERTQLSEGQYIKLRRLNVSLLTETAELRKEFKADPASLDRALADVQMRYEWDVAAVLQPKQLAVYDGLKSEFTAANIR
;
A
#
# COMPACT_ATOMS: atom_id res chain seq x y z
N MET A 1 16.10 -34.82 49.16
CA MET A 1 16.82 -33.79 48.36
C MET A 1 16.41 -33.96 46.91
N LYS A 2 16.07 -32.99 46.08
CA LYS A 2 15.68 -31.58 46.19
C LYS A 2 15.10 -31.29 44.79
N ASN A 3 13.88 -30.76 44.76
CA ASN A 3 13.08 -30.53 43.54
C ASN A 3 13.78 -29.53 42.62
N VAL A 4 14.12 -29.90 41.38
CA VAL A 4 14.31 -28.96 40.25
C VAL A 4 14.17 -29.70 38.92
N PHE A 5 12.94 -30.07 38.52
CA PHE A 5 12.64 -30.31 37.10
C PHE A 5 11.52 -29.34 36.71
N ALA A 6 11.89 -28.06 36.72
CA ALA A 6 11.04 -26.96 36.32
C ALA A 6 11.11 -26.81 34.78
N CYS A 7 9.93 -26.91 34.16
CA CYS A 7 9.49 -26.04 33.08
C CYS A 7 10.39 -25.95 31.83
N LEU A 8 10.48 -27.03 31.05
CA LEU A 8 11.02 -27.01 29.68
C LEU A 8 9.96 -27.44 28.64
N ALA A 9 8.76 -26.87 28.72
CA ALA A 9 7.68 -27.17 27.76
C ALA A 9 6.68 -26.01 27.57
N PHE A 10 7.15 -24.76 27.57
CA PHE A 10 6.30 -23.62 27.17
C PHE A 10 7.12 -22.57 26.40
N ALA A 11 7.50 -22.91 25.17
CA ALA A 11 8.03 -21.96 24.20
C ALA A 11 7.59 -22.36 22.79
N ALA A 12 6.29 -22.59 22.63
CA ALA A 12 5.62 -22.52 21.32
C ALA A 12 4.94 -21.16 21.21
N PHE A 13 5.75 -20.10 21.27
CA PHE A 13 5.28 -18.73 21.06
C PHE A 13 5.66 -18.31 19.64
N VAL A 14 4.66 -18.37 18.76
CA VAL A 14 4.39 -17.43 17.66
C VAL A 14 5.63 -16.80 17.01
N MET A 15 6.16 -17.42 15.95
CA MET A 15 6.96 -16.71 14.95
C MET A 15 6.73 -17.31 13.58
N GLY A 16 5.75 -16.74 12.88
CA GLY A 16 5.44 -17.00 11.48
C GLY A 16 4.84 -15.77 10.81
N GLY A 17 5.27 -14.58 11.21
CA GLY A 17 5.02 -13.33 10.49
C GLY A 17 6.33 -12.90 9.85
N ILE A 18 6.54 -13.28 8.59
CA ILE A 18 7.60 -12.73 7.75
C ILE A 18 7.33 -11.23 7.60
N VAL A 19 7.93 -10.42 8.47
CA VAL A 19 8.09 -8.99 8.21
C VAL A 19 9.17 -8.87 7.15
N ALA A 20 8.75 -8.64 5.90
CA ALA A 20 9.64 -8.23 4.84
C ALA A 20 10.39 -6.98 5.31
N GLN A 21 11.69 -7.13 5.62
CA GLN A 21 12.55 -6.01 5.97
C GLN A 21 12.75 -5.19 4.69
N ALA A 22 12.12 -4.02 4.62
CA ALA A 22 12.37 -3.05 3.58
C ALA A 22 13.83 -2.59 3.70
N THR A 23 14.64 -2.90 2.70
CA THR A 23 15.99 -2.34 2.54
C THR A 23 15.88 -0.82 2.35
N PRO A 24 16.72 -0.01 3.02
CA PRO A 24 16.76 1.42 2.77
C PRO A 24 17.34 1.62 1.37
N SER A 25 16.52 2.10 0.44
CA SER A 25 17.01 2.58 -0.86
C SER A 25 17.33 4.07 -0.73
N ASP A 26 18.53 4.42 -1.21
CA ASP A 26 19.16 5.73 -1.19
C ASP A 26 18.21 6.90 -1.51
N GLY A 27 18.24 7.94 -0.66
CA GLY A 27 17.91 9.34 -1.00
C GLY A 27 16.51 9.67 -1.52
N GLY A 28 15.64 8.69 -1.78
CA GLY A 28 14.29 8.85 -2.29
C GLY A 28 13.25 8.67 -1.18
N THR A 29 12.17 9.46 -1.23
CA THR A 29 11.02 9.30 -0.33
C THR A 29 10.51 7.86 -0.38
N SER A 30 10.48 7.21 0.80
CA SER A 30 10.08 5.81 0.92
C SER A 30 8.66 5.59 0.39
N ILE A 31 8.34 4.35 -0.01
CA ILE A 31 6.97 4.00 -0.43
C ILE A 31 5.96 4.36 0.67
N ALA A 32 6.32 4.13 1.92
CA ALA A 32 5.47 4.43 3.07
C ALA A 32 5.18 5.93 3.21
N GLU A 33 6.17 6.79 3.01
CA GLU A 33 6.01 8.25 3.03
C GLU A 33 5.19 8.75 1.84
N ARG A 34 5.45 8.23 0.63
CA ARG A 34 4.66 8.56 -0.56
C ARG A 34 3.19 8.15 -0.40
N ALA A 35 2.95 6.95 0.14
CA ALA A 35 1.60 6.49 0.45
C ALA A 35 0.92 7.39 1.50
N THR A 36 1.63 7.80 2.55
CA THR A 36 1.11 8.75 3.54
C THR A 36 0.74 10.08 2.88
N ALA A 37 1.62 10.66 2.05
CA ALA A 37 1.35 11.93 1.36
C ALA A 37 0.15 11.84 0.41
N MET A 38 0.04 10.76 -0.35
CA MET A 38 -1.10 10.50 -1.23
C MET A 38 -2.41 10.37 -0.44
N THR A 39 -2.38 9.63 0.67
CA THR A 39 -3.54 9.48 1.55
C THR A 39 -3.96 10.81 2.16
N TRP A 40 -2.99 11.61 2.60
CA TRP A 40 -3.23 12.90 3.22
C TRP A 40 -3.90 13.88 2.26
N ARG A 41 -3.44 13.98 1.01
CA ARG A 41 -4.08 14.80 -0.02
C ARG A 41 -5.52 14.39 -0.32
N ILE A 42 -5.80 13.09 -0.34
CA ILE A 42 -7.17 12.59 -0.50
C ILE A 42 -8.00 12.94 0.75
N ALA A 43 -7.45 12.73 1.95
CA ALA A 43 -8.13 12.97 3.21
C ALA A 43 -8.52 14.43 3.42
N GLU A 44 -7.64 15.36 3.04
CA GLU A 44 -7.86 16.81 3.15
C GLU A 44 -9.15 17.25 2.43
N ARG A 45 -9.48 16.61 1.30
CA ARG A 45 -10.61 16.98 0.46
C ARG A 45 -11.86 16.10 0.66
N THR A 46 -11.68 14.85 1.09
CA THR A 46 -12.77 13.87 1.21
C THR A 46 -13.28 13.69 2.63
N GLN A 47 -12.67 14.34 3.63
CA GLN A 47 -13.05 14.25 5.04
C GLN A 47 -13.14 12.79 5.52
N LEU A 48 -12.07 12.02 5.29
CA LEU A 48 -12.03 10.61 5.66
C LEU A 48 -12.15 10.44 7.19
N SER A 49 -12.91 9.44 7.61
CA SER A 49 -12.77 8.91 8.96
C SER A 49 -11.40 8.26 9.14
N GLU A 50 -10.96 8.12 10.39
CA GLU A 50 -9.68 7.48 10.72
C GLU A 50 -9.58 6.04 10.17
N GLY A 51 -10.66 5.27 10.28
CA GLY A 51 -10.72 3.92 9.73
C GLY A 51 -10.57 3.89 8.20
N GLN A 52 -11.16 4.86 7.49
CA GLN A 52 -10.99 5.01 6.05
C GLN A 52 -9.57 5.43 5.68
N TYR A 53 -8.98 6.36 6.46
CA TYR A 53 -7.61 6.81 6.26
C TYR A 53 -6.62 5.65 6.33
N ILE A 54 -6.71 4.81 7.37
CA ILE A 54 -5.83 3.65 7.54
C ILE A 54 -5.97 2.67 6.37
N LYS A 55 -7.21 2.35 5.97
CA LYS A 55 -7.49 1.45 4.84
C LYS A 55 -6.95 2.01 3.53
N LEU A 56 -7.23 3.27 3.23
CA LEU A 56 -6.75 3.93 2.01
C LEU A 56 -5.22 4.00 1.97
N ARG A 57 -4.56 4.30 3.10
CA ARG A 57 -3.10 4.29 3.17
C ARG A 57 -2.53 2.92 2.85
N ARG A 58 -3.15 1.85 3.34
CA ARG A 58 -2.73 0.48 3.02
C ARG A 58 -2.88 0.19 1.52
N LEU A 59 -3.99 0.59 0.91
CA LEU A 59 -4.20 0.46 -0.53
C LEU A 59 -3.13 1.23 -1.32
N ASN A 60 -2.81 2.46 -0.90
CA ASN A 60 -1.77 3.29 -1.53
C ASN A 60 -0.37 2.64 -1.43
N VAL A 61 -0.05 2.02 -0.29
CA VAL A 61 1.20 1.25 -0.15
C VAL A 61 1.22 0.08 -1.13
N SER A 62 0.12 -0.68 -1.26
CA SER A 62 0.03 -1.82 -2.20
C SER A 62 0.24 -1.35 -3.64
N LEU A 63 -0.51 -0.33 -4.07
CA LEU A 63 -0.42 0.26 -5.41
C LEU A 63 1.02 0.65 -5.76
N LEU A 64 1.68 1.40 -4.88
CA LEU A 64 3.05 1.88 -5.12
C LEU A 64 4.07 0.74 -5.11
N THR A 65 3.87 -0.28 -4.30
CA THR A 65 4.75 -1.46 -4.23
C THR A 65 4.61 -2.29 -5.49
N GLU A 66 3.38 -2.67 -5.86
CA GLU A 66 3.10 -3.46 -7.07
C GLU A 66 3.57 -2.72 -8.33
N THR A 67 3.32 -1.42 -8.43
CA THR A 67 3.81 -0.59 -9.55
C THR A 67 5.33 -0.60 -9.63
N ALA A 68 6.02 -0.52 -8.49
CA ALA A 68 7.48 -0.54 -8.46
C ALA A 68 8.04 -1.91 -8.88
N GLU A 69 7.41 -3.01 -8.45
CA GLU A 69 7.81 -4.36 -8.85
C GLU A 69 7.52 -4.64 -10.33
N LEU A 70 6.34 -4.27 -10.85
CA LEU A 70 6.02 -4.40 -12.28
C LEU A 70 7.00 -3.64 -13.16
N ARG A 71 7.39 -2.43 -12.76
CA ARG A 71 8.40 -1.64 -13.48
C ARG A 71 9.78 -2.29 -13.47
N LYS A 72 10.13 -3.09 -12.46
CA LYS A 72 11.36 -3.87 -12.43
C LYS A 72 11.25 -5.11 -13.32
N GLU A 73 10.12 -5.81 -13.24
CA GLU A 73 9.84 -7.05 -13.96
C GLU A 73 9.77 -6.84 -15.48
N PHE A 74 9.00 -5.85 -15.92
CA PHE A 74 8.75 -5.58 -17.35
C PHE A 74 9.68 -4.51 -17.95
N LYS A 75 10.88 -4.29 -17.40
CA LYS A 75 11.83 -3.29 -17.93
C LYS A 75 12.11 -3.41 -19.43
N ALA A 76 12.10 -4.63 -19.96
CA ALA A 76 12.40 -4.93 -21.36
C ALA A 76 11.14 -5.09 -22.25
N ASP A 77 9.94 -5.06 -21.67
CA ASP A 77 8.67 -5.22 -22.38
C ASP A 77 7.67 -4.13 -21.96
N PRO A 78 7.77 -2.93 -22.55
CA PRO A 78 6.89 -1.81 -22.24
C PRO A 78 5.41 -2.09 -22.51
N ALA A 79 5.11 -2.91 -23.54
CA ALA A 79 3.73 -3.20 -23.91
C ALA A 79 3.03 -4.09 -22.86
N SER A 80 3.77 -5.00 -22.24
CA SER A 80 3.24 -5.80 -21.12
C SER A 80 3.24 -5.00 -19.81
N LEU A 81 4.22 -4.10 -19.60
CA LEU A 81 4.20 -3.18 -18.46
C LEU A 81 2.92 -2.32 -18.45
N ASP A 82 2.57 -1.70 -19.57
CA ASP A 82 1.41 -0.82 -19.65
C ASP A 82 0.10 -1.57 -19.33
N ARG A 83 -0.05 -2.79 -19.85
CA ARG A 83 -1.19 -3.67 -19.54
C ARG A 83 -1.24 -4.01 -18.04
N ALA A 84 -0.12 -4.44 -17.46
CA ALA A 84 -0.07 -4.82 -16.06
C ALA A 84 -0.34 -3.62 -15.12
N LEU A 85 0.17 -2.43 -15.45
CA LEU A 85 -0.11 -1.21 -14.69
C LEU A 85 -1.58 -0.80 -14.77
N ALA A 86 -2.22 -0.92 -15.94
CA ALA A 86 -3.66 -0.66 -16.09
C ALA A 86 -4.49 -1.62 -15.23
N ASP A 87 -4.12 -2.91 -15.17
CA ASP A 87 -4.81 -3.90 -14.34
C ASP A 87 -4.67 -3.60 -12.84
N VAL A 88 -3.47 -3.24 -12.38
CA VAL A 88 -3.25 -2.81 -10.98
C VAL A 88 -4.09 -1.58 -10.65
N GLN A 89 -4.09 -0.59 -11.53
CA GLN A 89 -4.84 0.65 -11.33
C GLN A 89 -6.35 0.37 -11.22
N MET A 90 -6.88 -0.48 -12.10
CA MET A 90 -8.31 -0.84 -12.09
C MET A 90 -8.71 -1.51 -10.77
N ARG A 91 -7.93 -2.50 -10.29
CA ARG A 91 -8.19 -3.16 -9.00
C ARG A 91 -8.13 -2.18 -7.83
N TYR A 92 -7.10 -1.34 -7.82
CA TYR A 92 -6.95 -0.31 -6.80
C TYR A 92 -8.17 0.62 -6.75
N GLU A 93 -8.70 1.04 -7.89
CA GLU A 93 -9.90 1.89 -7.93
C GLU A 93 -11.15 1.21 -7.39
N TRP A 94 -11.33 -0.09 -7.65
CA TRP A 94 -12.42 -0.87 -7.05
C TRP A 94 -12.28 -0.96 -5.54
N ASP A 95 -11.08 -1.22 -5.03
CA ASP A 95 -10.83 -1.29 -3.59
C ASP A 95 -11.05 0.06 -2.90
N VAL A 96 -10.66 1.17 -3.54
CA VAL A 96 -10.95 2.52 -3.05
C VAL A 96 -12.46 2.77 -3.01
N ALA A 97 -13.19 2.40 -4.06
CA ALA A 97 -14.64 2.53 -4.10
C ALA A 97 -15.35 1.73 -2.99
N ALA A 98 -14.77 0.62 -2.55
CA ALA A 98 -15.28 -0.16 -1.42
C ALA A 98 -15.00 0.50 -0.04
N VAL A 99 -14.03 1.42 0.05
CA VAL A 99 -13.67 2.13 1.30
C VAL A 99 -14.43 3.46 1.44
N LEU A 100 -14.66 4.14 0.33
CA LEU A 100 -15.25 5.48 0.31
C LEU A 100 -16.77 5.45 0.22
N GLN A 101 -17.42 6.42 0.87
CA GLN A 101 -18.85 6.66 0.66
C GLN A 101 -19.09 7.33 -0.70
N PRO A 102 -20.29 7.22 -1.30
CA PRO A 102 -20.57 7.79 -2.62
C PRO A 102 -20.19 9.27 -2.77
N LYS A 103 -20.46 10.10 -1.76
CA LYS A 103 -20.07 11.53 -1.76
C LYS A 103 -18.55 11.72 -1.78
N GLN A 104 -17.82 10.89 -1.04
CA GLN A 104 -16.36 10.93 -0.98
C GLN A 104 -15.73 10.42 -2.28
N LEU A 105 -16.35 9.42 -2.91
CA LEU A 105 -15.93 8.86 -4.18
C LEU A 105 -16.02 9.91 -5.31
N ALA A 106 -17.10 10.69 -5.37
CA ALA A 106 -17.24 11.77 -6.33
C ALA A 106 -16.14 12.84 -6.21
N VAL A 107 -15.73 13.16 -4.98
CA VAL A 107 -14.58 14.06 -4.75
C VAL A 107 -13.29 13.40 -5.19
N TYR A 108 -13.07 12.14 -4.80
CA TYR A 108 -11.89 11.36 -5.19
C TYR A 108 -11.71 11.24 -6.71
N ASP A 109 -12.79 11.02 -7.47
CA ASP A 109 -12.74 10.96 -8.93
C ASP A 109 -12.18 12.24 -9.56
N GLY A 110 -12.49 13.41 -8.98
CA GLY A 110 -11.88 14.68 -9.39
C GLY A 110 -10.38 14.76 -9.10
N LEU A 111 -9.90 14.04 -8.08
CA LEU A 111 -8.48 13.99 -7.70
C LEU A 111 -7.68 12.95 -8.46
N LYS A 112 -8.31 11.92 -9.06
CA LYS A 112 -7.62 10.84 -9.77
C LYS A 112 -6.62 11.37 -10.80
N SER A 113 -6.99 12.42 -11.53
CA SER A 113 -6.12 13.05 -12.54
C SER A 113 -4.81 13.63 -11.95
N GLU A 114 -4.76 13.96 -10.66
CA GLU A 114 -3.55 14.43 -9.98
C GLU A 114 -2.58 13.26 -9.66
N PHE A 115 -3.08 12.02 -9.62
CA PHE A 115 -2.36 10.83 -9.17
C PHE A 115 -2.13 9.77 -10.25
N THR A 116 -2.69 9.92 -11.46
CA THR A 116 -2.46 8.95 -12.53
C THR A 116 -1.00 8.98 -13.03
N ALA A 117 -0.58 7.88 -13.68
CA ALA A 117 0.80 7.56 -14.07
C ALA A 117 1.57 8.67 -14.81
N ALA A 118 0.89 9.67 -15.38
CA ALA A 118 1.51 10.84 -15.98
C ALA A 118 2.26 11.75 -14.97
N ASN A 119 1.84 11.72 -13.69
CA ASN A 119 2.37 12.61 -12.63
C ASN A 119 3.11 11.88 -11.49
N ILE A 120 3.15 10.53 -11.49
CA ILE A 120 3.98 9.77 -10.55
C ILE A 120 5.40 9.64 -11.15
N ARG A 121 6.15 10.75 -11.14
CA ARG A 121 7.56 10.79 -11.56
C ARG A 121 8.50 10.93 -10.37
#